data_AF-A0A8T8DXC2-F1
#
_entry.id   AF-A0A8T8DXC2-F1
#
_cell.length_a   1.000
_cell.length_b   1.000
_cell.length_c   1.000
_cell.angle_alpha   90.00
_cell.angle_beta   90.00
_cell.angle_gamma   90.00
#
_symmetry.space_group_name_H-M   'P 1'
#
loop_
_entity.id
_entity.type
_entity.pdbx_description
1 polymer ?
#
loop_
_entity_poly.entity_id
_entity_poly.type
_entity_poly.pdbx_seq_one_letter_code
_entity_poly.pdbx_strand_id
1 'polypeptide(L)'
;MTEHHKPETAWNIEFDDESTWANGLVGSVGTHTVGESVGLGFVFRSKDYGKDPPLPQDHQERYQTLRDHTRYVGKYAIAEDPSSGNILFREQHSGPSLLVKVTPESDVTTPGLWGLISSYSDETVLPDVVCEVSIDLDILAPADEYPSHDDVRSDFQMRGL
;
A
#
# COMPACT_ATOMS: atom_id res chain seq x y z
N MET A 1 6.29 -18.60 -18.72
CA MET A 1 6.06 -17.44 -17.87
C MET A 1 7.26 -17.36 -16.95
N THR A 2 8.11 -16.36 -17.13
CA THR A 2 9.34 -16.22 -16.34
C THR A 2 8.95 -15.58 -15.02
N GLU A 3 9.04 -16.31 -13.92
CA GLU A 3 8.84 -15.74 -12.59
C GLU A 3 9.95 -14.72 -12.34
N HIS A 4 9.56 -13.44 -12.29
CA HIS A 4 10.50 -12.36 -12.01
C HIS A 4 10.87 -12.39 -10.54
N HIS A 5 12.17 -12.55 -10.25
CA HIS A 5 12.65 -12.65 -8.88
C HIS A 5 12.57 -11.28 -8.19
N LYS A 6 11.57 -11.10 -7.32
CA LYS A 6 11.53 -9.98 -6.36
C LYS A 6 12.45 -10.31 -5.17
N PRO A 7 13.08 -9.32 -4.53
CA PRO A 7 13.80 -9.54 -3.28
C PRO A 7 12.89 -10.17 -2.22
N GLU A 8 13.41 -11.08 -1.39
CA GLU A 8 12.63 -11.64 -0.26
C GLU A 8 12.16 -10.55 0.73
N THR A 9 12.87 -9.42 0.77
CA THR A 9 12.54 -8.24 1.57
C THR A 9 11.49 -7.34 0.91
N ALA A 10 11.04 -7.65 -0.30
CA ALA A 10 10.11 -6.80 -1.03
C ALA A 10 8.74 -6.73 -0.37
N TRP A 11 8.08 -5.61 -0.58
CA TRP A 11 6.70 -5.39 -0.15
C TRP A 11 5.85 -5.07 -1.37
N ASN A 12 4.77 -5.81 -1.54
CA ASN A 12 3.75 -5.55 -2.54
C ASN A 12 2.80 -4.47 -2.03
N ILE A 13 2.41 -3.60 -2.93
CA ILE A 13 1.43 -2.54 -2.73
C ILE A 13 0.40 -2.73 -3.85
N GLU A 14 -0.76 -3.26 -3.51
CA GLU A 14 -1.84 -3.54 -4.45
C GLU A 14 -2.94 -2.49 -4.31
N PHE A 15 -3.25 -1.83 -5.42
CA PHE A 15 -4.38 -0.94 -5.64
C PHE A 15 -5.50 -1.73 -6.33
N ASP A 16 -6.63 -1.09 -6.58
CA ASP A 16 -7.84 -1.73 -7.13
C ASP A 16 -7.62 -2.32 -8.54
N ASP A 17 -6.90 -1.58 -9.39
CA ASP A 17 -6.64 -1.91 -10.79
C ASP A 17 -5.14 -2.09 -11.12
N GLU A 18 -4.26 -1.75 -10.18
CA GLU A 18 -2.81 -1.75 -10.37
C GLU A 18 -2.08 -2.36 -9.17
N SER A 19 -0.87 -2.84 -9.37
CA SER A 19 0.01 -3.24 -8.28
C SER A 19 1.44 -2.80 -8.54
N THR A 20 2.15 -2.50 -7.47
CA THR A 20 3.59 -2.24 -7.51
C THR A 20 4.27 -2.88 -6.32
N TRP A 21 5.58 -2.76 -6.22
CA TRP A 21 6.32 -3.27 -5.08
C TRP A 21 7.60 -2.47 -4.83
N ALA A 22 7.93 -2.33 -3.55
CA ALA A 22 9.13 -1.68 -3.06
C ALA A 22 10.20 -2.72 -2.70
N ASN A 23 11.48 -2.36 -2.84
CA ASN A 23 12.60 -3.26 -2.54
C ASN A 23 12.72 -3.61 -1.04
N GLY A 24 12.07 -2.84 -0.18
CA GLY A 24 11.99 -3.08 1.25
C GLY A 24 11.08 -2.09 1.96
N LEU A 25 10.67 -2.48 3.17
CA LEU A 25 10.04 -1.60 4.15
C LEU A 25 11.12 -1.00 5.06
N VAL A 26 11.03 0.30 5.32
CA VAL A 26 11.76 1.02 6.36
C VAL A 26 10.81 1.14 7.55
N GLY A 27 10.86 0.16 8.46
CA GLY A 27 10.00 0.12 9.65
C GLY A 27 9.57 -1.29 10.05
N SER A 28 8.79 -1.39 11.12
CA SER A 28 8.14 -2.63 11.56
C SER A 28 6.63 -2.46 11.47
N VAL A 29 5.95 -3.34 10.71
CA VAL A 29 4.51 -3.55 10.88
C VAL A 29 4.35 -4.38 12.16
N GLY A 30 3.90 -3.74 13.23
CA GLY A 30 3.66 -4.37 14.53
C GLY A 30 2.30 -5.05 14.58
N THR A 31 1.85 -5.42 15.78
CA THR A 31 0.43 -5.66 16.02
C THR A 31 -0.30 -4.33 15.94
N HIS A 32 -1.32 -4.25 15.11
CA HIS A 32 -2.08 -3.03 14.86
C HIS A 32 -3.56 -3.22 15.20
N THR A 33 -4.20 -2.13 15.63
CA THR A 33 -5.65 -2.10 15.85
C THR A 33 -6.34 -1.47 14.65
N VAL A 34 -7.48 -2.03 14.24
CA VAL A 34 -8.36 -1.41 13.23
C VAL A 34 -8.70 0.01 13.67
N GLY A 35 -8.57 0.98 12.76
CA GLY A 35 -8.76 2.41 13.01
C GLY A 35 -7.51 3.18 13.48
N GLU A 36 -6.38 2.51 13.69
CA GLU A 36 -5.09 3.18 13.90
C GLU A 36 -4.43 3.58 12.57
N SER A 37 -3.59 4.62 12.62
CA SER A 37 -2.71 5.01 11.52
C SER A 37 -1.31 4.43 11.74
N VAL A 38 -0.71 3.83 10.70
CA VAL A 38 0.67 3.33 10.71
C VAL A 38 1.50 3.96 9.59
N GLY A 39 2.72 4.40 9.92
CA GLY A 39 3.69 4.88 8.93
C GLY A 39 4.53 3.74 8.36
N LEU A 40 4.52 3.62 7.03
CA LEU A 40 5.25 2.62 6.25
C LEU A 40 6.24 3.33 5.30
N GLY A 41 7.53 3.15 5.53
CA GLY A 41 8.57 3.63 4.62
C GLY A 41 8.88 2.62 3.52
N PHE A 42 9.01 3.07 2.28
CA PHE A 42 9.30 2.25 1.09
C PHE A 42 10.51 2.80 0.35
N VAL A 43 11.36 1.89 -0.11
CA VAL A 43 12.54 2.23 -0.91
C VAL A 43 12.44 1.58 -2.29
N PHE A 44 12.45 2.41 -3.33
CA PHE A 44 12.49 1.98 -4.73
C PHE A 44 13.92 2.17 -5.25
N ARG A 45 14.55 1.11 -5.77
CA ARG A 45 15.93 1.17 -6.27
C ARG A 45 16.04 0.65 -7.70
N SER A 46 16.89 1.31 -8.49
CA SER A 46 17.32 0.84 -9.80
C SER A 46 17.99 -0.53 -9.70
N LYS A 47 17.77 -1.36 -10.73
CA LYS A 47 18.25 -2.74 -10.79
C LYS A 47 19.74 -2.89 -11.12
N ASP A 48 20.45 -1.80 -11.39
CA ASP A 48 21.90 -1.83 -11.66
C ASP A 48 22.76 -2.18 -10.43
N TYR A 49 22.15 -2.44 -9.27
CA TYR A 49 22.79 -3.13 -8.15
C TYR A 49 22.82 -4.66 -8.34
N GLY A 50 23.41 -5.11 -9.45
CA GLY A 50 24.27 -6.29 -9.44
C GLY A 50 23.68 -7.69 -9.66
N LYS A 51 22.55 -7.90 -10.38
CA LYS A 51 22.29 -9.10 -11.23
C LYS A 51 20.87 -9.12 -11.85
N ASP A 52 20.82 -9.57 -13.11
CA ASP A 52 19.65 -9.94 -13.94
C ASP A 52 18.77 -11.05 -13.31
N PRO A 53 17.47 -11.21 -13.67
CA PRO A 53 16.77 -10.80 -14.92
C PRO A 53 16.01 -9.46 -14.81
N PRO A 54 15.35 -8.90 -15.84
CA PRO A 54 14.54 -7.67 -15.73
C PRO A 54 13.37 -7.83 -14.75
N LEU A 55 13.03 -6.77 -14.01
CA LEU A 55 11.75 -6.70 -13.29
C LEU A 55 10.64 -6.41 -14.31
N PRO A 56 9.37 -6.76 -14.02
CA PRO A 56 8.24 -6.45 -14.89
C PRO A 56 8.05 -4.94 -15.13
N GLN A 57 8.55 -4.11 -14.21
CA GLN A 57 8.38 -2.66 -14.18
C GLN A 57 9.69 -2.02 -13.70
N ASP A 58 10.13 -0.94 -14.35
CA ASP A 58 11.33 -0.19 -13.96
C ASP A 58 11.14 0.46 -12.57
N HIS A 59 12.21 0.75 -11.83
CA HIS A 59 12.07 1.36 -10.50
C HIS A 59 11.38 2.73 -10.56
N GLN A 60 11.62 3.51 -11.62
CA GLN A 60 10.95 4.79 -11.82
C GLN A 60 9.44 4.59 -12.02
N GLU A 61 9.07 3.59 -12.82
CA GLU A 61 7.67 3.25 -13.07
C GLU A 61 6.99 2.77 -11.78
N ARG A 62 7.64 1.91 -10.98
CA ARG A 62 7.12 1.44 -9.68
C ARG A 62 6.89 2.59 -8.69
N TYR A 63 7.88 3.47 -8.59
CA TYR A 63 7.78 4.69 -7.80
C TYR A 63 6.63 5.59 -8.30
N GLN A 64 6.51 5.76 -9.63
CA GLN A 64 5.50 6.61 -10.23
C GLN A 64 4.08 6.06 -10.01
N THR A 65 3.87 4.74 -10.05
CA THR A 65 2.59 4.11 -9.69
C THR A 65 2.15 4.51 -8.28
N LEU A 66 3.02 4.37 -7.26
CA LEU A 66 2.68 4.81 -5.90
C LEU A 66 2.46 6.34 -5.84
N ARG A 67 3.33 7.10 -6.50
CA ARG A 67 3.28 8.56 -6.50
C ARG A 67 1.99 9.10 -7.14
N ASP A 68 1.44 8.47 -8.17
CA ASP A 68 0.22 8.94 -8.83
C ASP A 68 -1.00 8.88 -7.91
N HIS A 69 -1.04 7.90 -7.00
CA HIS A 69 -2.08 7.76 -5.98
C HIS A 69 -2.03 8.88 -4.90
N THR A 70 -0.89 9.57 -4.77
CA THR A 70 -0.67 10.59 -3.72
C THR A 70 -1.56 11.82 -3.85
N ARG A 71 -2.06 12.09 -5.07
CA ARG A 71 -2.96 13.22 -5.35
C ARG A 71 -4.30 13.11 -4.62
N TYR A 72 -4.63 11.92 -4.15
CA TYR A 72 -5.89 11.60 -3.49
C TYR A 72 -5.71 11.37 -1.99
N VAL A 73 -4.50 11.33 -1.47
CA VAL A 73 -4.19 11.02 -0.07
C VAL A 73 -5.01 11.87 0.91
N GLY A 74 -5.56 11.21 1.92
CA GLY A 74 -6.43 11.84 2.93
C GLY A 74 -7.80 12.29 2.42
N LYS A 75 -8.14 12.07 1.14
CA LYS A 75 -9.47 12.40 0.59
C LYS A 75 -10.47 11.26 0.80
N TYR A 76 -10.65 10.88 2.05
CA TYR A 76 -11.73 9.98 2.48
C TYR A 76 -12.29 10.46 3.82
N ALA A 77 -13.44 9.93 4.21
CA ALA A 77 -13.94 10.06 5.57
C ALA A 77 -13.98 8.69 6.23
N ILE A 78 -13.66 8.64 7.52
CA ILE A 78 -13.87 7.47 8.38
C ILE A 78 -14.97 7.79 9.38
N ALA A 79 -15.81 6.80 9.69
CA ALA A 79 -16.76 6.86 10.80
C ALA A 79 -16.90 5.48 11.43
N GLU A 80 -17.26 5.44 12.69
CA GLU A 80 -17.66 4.20 13.37
C GLU A 80 -19.13 3.92 13.07
N ASP A 81 -19.46 2.70 12.66
CA ASP A 81 -20.83 2.22 12.53
C ASP A 81 -21.43 2.06 13.94
N PRO A 82 -22.47 2.83 14.29
CA PRO A 82 -23.07 2.78 15.62
C PRO A 82 -23.73 1.43 15.96
N SER A 83 -24.00 0.57 14.98
CA SER A 83 -24.66 -0.72 15.17
C SER A 83 -23.69 -1.88 15.41
N SER A 84 -22.52 -1.83 14.79
CA SER A 84 -21.50 -2.89 14.85
C SER A 84 -20.25 -2.48 15.62
N GLY A 85 -20.00 -1.18 15.79
CA GLY A 85 -18.73 -0.64 16.29
C GLY A 85 -17.60 -0.73 15.26
N ASN A 86 -17.90 -1.15 14.02
CA ASN A 86 -16.89 -1.30 12.98
C ASN A 86 -16.50 0.06 12.40
N ILE A 87 -15.25 0.17 11.97
CA ILE A 87 -14.79 1.31 11.19
C ILE A 87 -15.37 1.21 9.78
N LEU A 88 -15.91 2.31 9.26
CA LEU A 88 -16.37 2.45 7.89
C LEU A 88 -15.63 3.60 7.22
N PHE A 89 -15.47 3.54 5.90
CA PHE A 89 -14.84 4.59 5.11
C PHE A 89 -15.66 5.05 3.91
N ARG A 90 -15.38 6.26 3.41
CA ARG A 90 -15.91 6.76 2.13
C ARG A 90 -14.86 7.60 1.43
N GLU A 91 -14.43 7.17 0.24
CA GLU A 91 -13.58 7.98 -0.64
C GLU A 91 -14.35 9.22 -1.12
N GLN A 92 -13.68 10.38 -1.10
CA GLN A 92 -14.23 11.70 -1.45
C GLN A 92 -13.64 12.24 -2.76
N HIS A 93 -13.26 11.35 -3.67
CA HIS A 93 -12.73 11.66 -4.99
C HIS A 93 -13.27 10.70 -6.05
N SER A 94 -13.10 11.08 -7.32
CA SER A 94 -13.39 10.23 -8.47
C SER A 94 -12.14 9.63 -9.11
N GLY A 95 -10.97 9.76 -8.47
CA GLY A 95 -9.71 9.15 -8.90
C GLY A 95 -9.58 7.67 -8.53
N PRO A 96 -8.40 7.07 -8.79
CA PRO A 96 -8.06 5.72 -8.34
C PRO A 96 -8.25 5.55 -6.84
N SER A 97 -8.51 4.31 -6.42
CA SER A 97 -8.77 4.02 -5.01
C SER A 97 -7.56 4.30 -4.11
N LEU A 98 -7.83 4.81 -2.91
CA LEU A 98 -6.88 4.89 -1.81
C LEU A 98 -6.83 3.60 -0.98
N LEU A 99 -7.77 2.68 -1.19
CA LEU A 99 -7.75 1.37 -0.56
C LEU A 99 -6.58 0.58 -1.13
N VAL A 100 -5.65 0.23 -0.25
CA VAL A 100 -4.46 -0.53 -0.61
C VAL A 100 -4.33 -1.77 0.25
N LYS A 101 -3.82 -2.82 -0.38
CA LYS A 101 -3.26 -3.98 0.29
C LYS A 101 -1.75 -3.83 0.33
N VAL A 102 -1.16 -3.99 1.50
CA VAL A 102 0.29 -3.99 1.66
C VAL A 102 0.72 -5.32 2.27
N THR A 103 1.47 -6.12 1.51
CA THR A 103 1.91 -7.46 1.93
C THR A 103 3.40 -7.64 1.72
N PRO A 104 4.09 -8.40 2.58
CA PRO A 104 5.45 -8.82 2.27
C PRO A 104 5.44 -9.85 1.11
N GLU A 105 6.49 -9.86 0.29
CA GLU A 105 6.65 -10.84 -0.80
C GLU A 105 6.97 -12.24 -0.30
N SER A 106 7.72 -12.35 0.79
CA SER A 106 8.03 -13.62 1.45
C SER A 106 7.14 -13.82 2.67
N ASP A 107 7.00 -15.08 3.08
CA ASP A 107 6.17 -15.56 4.21
C ASP A 107 6.81 -15.17 5.57
N VAL A 108 7.05 -13.87 5.75
CA VAL A 108 7.54 -13.31 7.01
C VAL A 108 6.40 -13.36 8.01
N THR A 109 6.75 -13.52 9.28
CA THR A 109 5.84 -13.53 10.44
C THR A 109 4.97 -12.27 10.62
N THR A 110 5.07 -11.33 9.69
CA THR A 110 4.41 -10.03 9.70
C THR A 110 3.22 -10.09 8.74
N PRO A 111 1.98 -10.11 9.25
CA PRO A 111 0.80 -10.11 8.39
C PRO A 111 0.73 -8.80 7.60
N GLY A 112 0.28 -8.89 6.35
CA GLY A 112 -0.03 -7.71 5.55
C GLY A 112 -1.23 -6.95 6.11
N LEU A 113 -1.51 -5.78 5.52
CA LEU A 113 -2.59 -4.90 5.95
C LEU A 113 -3.46 -4.45 4.77
N TRP A 114 -4.74 -4.29 5.04
CA TRP A 114 -5.66 -3.45 4.28
C TRP A 114 -5.76 -2.08 4.94
N GLY A 115 -5.67 -1.01 4.17
CA GLY A 115 -5.80 0.33 4.70
C GLY A 115 -6.05 1.40 3.64
N LEU A 116 -6.25 2.63 4.10
CA LEU A 116 -6.42 3.82 3.27
C LEU A 116 -5.21 4.73 3.42
N ILE A 117 -4.68 5.24 2.31
CA ILE A 117 -3.52 6.14 2.37
C ILE A 117 -3.93 7.51 2.94
N SER A 118 -3.49 7.78 4.18
CA SER A 118 -3.82 8.97 4.96
C SER A 118 -2.79 10.10 4.81
N SER A 119 -1.53 9.74 4.61
CA SER A 119 -0.42 10.68 4.38
C SER A 119 0.61 10.12 3.40
N TYR A 120 1.42 11.01 2.82
CA TYR A 120 2.54 10.68 1.94
C TYR A 120 3.68 11.67 2.14
N SER A 121 4.90 11.15 2.27
CA SER A 121 6.16 11.90 2.27
C SER A 121 7.09 11.34 1.20
N ASP A 122 7.81 12.24 0.53
CA ASP A 122 8.78 11.89 -0.50
C ASP A 122 10.11 12.55 -0.19
N GLU A 123 11.11 11.75 0.12
CA GLU A 123 12.48 12.18 0.41
C GLU A 123 13.42 11.90 -0.76
N THR A 124 12.88 11.64 -1.95
CA THR A 124 13.66 11.33 -3.15
C THR A 124 14.58 12.48 -3.55
N VAL A 125 15.89 12.25 -3.43
CA VAL A 125 16.94 13.21 -3.89
C VAL A 125 17.54 12.77 -5.23
N LEU A 126 17.59 11.47 -5.51
CA LEU A 126 18.22 10.88 -6.70
C LEU A 126 17.27 9.93 -7.44
N PRO A 127 16.24 10.45 -8.13
CA PRO A 127 15.16 9.63 -8.72
C PRO A 127 15.64 8.58 -9.73
N ASP A 128 16.79 8.79 -10.37
CA ASP A 128 17.39 7.83 -11.30
C ASP A 128 18.05 6.63 -10.59
N VAL A 129 18.27 6.72 -9.28
CA VAL A 129 19.06 5.74 -8.50
C VAL A 129 18.23 5.15 -7.36
N VAL A 130 17.63 6.00 -6.54
CA VAL A 130 16.87 5.62 -5.34
C VAL A 130 15.77 6.64 -5.05
N CYS A 131 14.56 6.13 -4.80
CA CYS A 131 13.43 6.90 -4.30
C CYS A 131 13.07 6.38 -2.91
N GLU A 132 12.92 7.27 -1.95
CA GLU A 132 12.50 6.96 -0.59
C GLU A 132 11.19 7.67 -0.31
N VAL A 133 10.17 6.88 -0.02
CA VAL A 133 8.80 7.33 0.14
C VAL A 133 8.30 6.80 1.46
N SER A 134 7.48 7.56 2.18
CA SER A 134 6.71 7.05 3.31
C SER A 134 5.24 7.31 3.10
N ILE A 135 4.40 6.34 3.44
CA ILE A 135 2.95 6.52 3.49
C ILE A 135 2.44 6.23 4.88
N ASP A 136 1.42 6.97 5.31
CA ASP A 136 0.64 6.56 6.48
C ASP A 136 -0.62 5.85 5.99
N LEU A 137 -0.97 4.73 6.62
CA LEU A 137 -2.18 3.96 6.35
C LEU A 137 -3.11 4.00 7.55
N ASP A 138 -4.36 4.38 7.34
CA ASP A 138 -5.44 4.10 8.29
C ASP A 138 -5.90 2.65 8.09
N ILE A 139 -5.73 1.83 9.13
CA ILE A 139 -5.86 0.37 9.03
C ILE A 139 -7.33 -0.04 9.09
N LEU A 140 -7.74 -0.88 8.14
CA LEU A 140 -9.08 -1.44 8.07
C LEU A 140 -9.12 -2.90 8.55
N ALA A 141 -8.16 -3.71 8.12
CA ALA A 141 -8.11 -5.13 8.47
C ALA A 141 -6.73 -5.74 8.20
N PRO A 142 -6.41 -6.90 8.80
CA PRO A 142 -5.33 -7.77 8.33
C PRO A 142 -5.56 -8.25 6.88
N ALA A 143 -4.48 -8.39 6.10
CA ALA A 143 -4.56 -8.70 4.67
C ALA A 143 -5.11 -10.11 4.36
N ASP A 144 -5.02 -11.05 5.30
CA ASP A 144 -5.47 -12.44 5.17
C ASP A 144 -6.94 -12.66 5.52
N GLU A 145 -7.60 -11.69 6.15
CA GLU A 145 -9.04 -11.74 6.45
C GLU A 145 -9.91 -11.53 5.21
N TYR A 146 -9.39 -10.83 4.19
CA TYR A 146 -10.13 -10.44 2.99
C TYR A 146 -9.38 -10.83 1.71
N PRO A 147 -9.99 -11.62 0.81
CA PRO A 147 -9.30 -12.11 -0.38
C PRO A 147 -9.24 -11.07 -1.51
N SER A 148 -10.07 -10.01 -1.50
CA SER A 148 -10.11 -9.00 -2.56
C SER A 148 -10.47 -7.60 -2.07
N HIS A 149 -10.16 -6.57 -2.88
CA HIS A 149 -10.59 -5.19 -2.67
C HIS A 149 -12.11 -5.04 -2.59
N ASP A 150 -12.85 -5.80 -3.41
CA ASP A 150 -14.32 -5.77 -3.43
C ASP A 150 -14.93 -6.24 -2.11
N ASP A 151 -14.30 -7.22 -1.43
CA ASP A 151 -14.77 -7.71 -0.13
C ASP A 151 -14.56 -6.64 0.96
N VAL A 152 -13.39 -5.99 0.98
CA VAL A 152 -13.10 -4.89 1.91
C VAL A 152 -14.02 -3.70 1.65
N ARG A 153 -14.23 -3.32 0.37
CA ARG A 153 -15.20 -2.28 0.01
C ARG A 153 -16.60 -2.65 0.46
N SER A 154 -17.03 -3.90 0.27
CA SER A 154 -18.37 -4.33 0.63
C SER A 154 -18.65 -4.24 2.14
N ASP A 155 -17.65 -4.54 2.96
CA ASP A 155 -17.73 -4.58 4.43
C ASP A 155 -17.49 -3.22 5.09
N PHE A 156 -16.51 -2.46 4.62
CA PHE A 156 -16.08 -1.21 5.26
C PHE A 156 -16.59 0.05 4.53
N GLN A 157 -17.05 -0.02 3.28
CA GLN A 157 -17.46 1.20 2.58
C GLN A 157 -18.83 1.68 3.06
N MET A 158 -18.92 2.95 3.46
CA MET A 158 -20.18 3.61 3.72
C MET A 158 -21.02 3.65 2.44
N ARG A 159 -22.11 2.88 2.44
CA ARG A 159 -23.11 2.95 1.37
C ARG A 159 -23.94 4.19 1.62
N GLY A 160 -23.85 5.15 0.68
CA GLY A 160 -24.78 6.28 0.45
C GLY A 160 -25.47 6.91 1.66
N LEU A 161 -25.34 8.23 1.77
CA LEU A 161 -26.47 9.03 2.25
C LEU A 161 -27.41 9.27 1.07
#